data_AF-A0A484KJA1-F1
#
_entry.id   AF-A0A484KJA1-F1
#
_cell.length_a   1.000
_cell.length_b   1.000
_cell.length_c   1.000
_cell.angle_alpha   90.00
_cell.angle_beta   90.00
_cell.angle_gamma   90.00
#
_symmetry.space_group_name_H-M   'P 1'
#
loop_
_entity.id
_entity.type
_entity.pdbx_description
1 polymer ?
#
loop_
_entity_poly.entity_id
_entity_poly.type
_entity_poly.pdbx_seq_one_letter_code
_entity_poly.pdbx_strand_id
1 'polypeptide(L)'
;MCIAAFLWKSHPLYPFLLFLNRDEYYDRPTKPLGWWEEGDGEIAGGRDGAAGGTWLCCNTSWKVAFLTNVREGVDPSSSPAKSRGELPVRFLKSNKSPHDFAEELTGEADLFGGFNLVVVDLCSMTMLYITNRPKGKGVLVTEVSPGIHVLTNATLDSPWPKAQRLRRGLKLVLEEYGESEIPVESTAKELMQDTTRDEDENDLPGILSPEFEFQLSSIFVEIESPSVLSLSHTHTHTLSIFVA
;
A
#
# COMPACT_ATOMS: atom_id res chain seq x y z
N MET A 1 1.68 1.68 8.72
CA MET A 1 0.41 1.06 8.29
C MET A 1 0.00 1.69 6.97
N CYS A 2 -0.75 1.03 6.10
CA CYS A 2 -1.06 1.61 4.79
C CYS A 2 -2.38 1.03 4.27
N ILE A 3 -3.07 1.78 3.44
CA ILE A 3 -4.21 1.31 2.66
C ILE A 3 -4.14 1.86 1.24
N ALA A 4 -4.44 1.01 0.27
CA ALA A 4 -4.52 1.36 -1.13
C ALA A 4 -5.83 0.86 -1.74
N ALA A 5 -6.42 1.65 -2.63
CA ALA A 5 -7.49 1.22 -3.51
C ALA A 5 -7.10 1.50 -4.95
N PHE A 6 -7.36 0.54 -5.84
CA PHE A 6 -6.97 0.68 -7.23
C PHE A 6 -7.93 0.00 -8.20
N LEU A 7 -7.97 0.56 -9.40
CA LEU A 7 -8.59 -0.01 -10.59
C LEU A 7 -7.52 -0.67 -11.43
N TRP A 8 -7.79 -1.87 -11.91
CA TRP A 8 -6.90 -2.57 -12.83
C TRP A 8 -7.68 -3.08 -14.03
N LYS A 9 -7.35 -2.61 -15.24
CA LYS A 9 -7.97 -3.05 -16.50
C LYS A 9 -9.50 -3.03 -16.47
N SER A 10 -10.09 -2.11 -15.71
CA SER A 10 -11.52 -2.07 -15.43
C SER A 10 -12.18 -0.73 -15.78
N HIS A 11 -11.46 0.16 -16.45
CA HIS A 11 -11.97 1.44 -16.92
C HIS A 11 -11.35 1.77 -18.29
N PRO A 12 -12.12 2.30 -19.25
CA PRO A 12 -11.63 2.56 -20.61
C PRO A 12 -10.57 3.68 -20.68
N LEU A 13 -10.65 4.69 -19.80
CA LEU A 13 -9.70 5.80 -19.76
C LEU A 13 -8.56 5.63 -18.76
N TYR A 14 -8.72 4.71 -17.80
CA TYR A 14 -7.78 4.52 -16.69
C TYR A 14 -7.46 3.04 -16.56
N PRO A 15 -6.59 2.49 -17.43
CA PRO A 15 -6.12 1.11 -17.32
C PRO A 15 -5.53 0.81 -15.93
N PHE A 16 -4.96 1.82 -15.26
CA PHE A 16 -4.55 1.75 -13.87
C PHE A 16 -4.76 3.08 -13.15
N LEU A 17 -5.55 3.05 -12.08
CA LEU A 17 -5.77 4.18 -11.16
C LEU A 17 -5.52 3.70 -9.74
N LEU A 18 -4.66 4.38 -8.99
CA LEU A 18 -4.29 4.02 -7.62
C LEU A 18 -4.42 5.22 -6.69
N PHE A 19 -5.09 4.98 -5.56
CA PHE A 19 -5.10 5.84 -4.38
C PHE A 19 -4.41 5.10 -3.24
N LEU A 20 -3.48 5.76 -2.54
CA LEU A 20 -2.73 5.14 -1.46
C LEU A 20 -2.50 6.12 -0.30
N ASN A 21 -2.95 5.72 0.89
CA ASN A 21 -2.59 6.33 2.15
C ASN A 21 -1.45 5.53 2.79
N ARG A 22 -0.37 6.24 3.12
CA ARG A 22 0.66 5.73 4.02
C ARG A 22 0.42 6.30 5.41
N ASP A 23 0.16 5.44 6.38
CA ASP A 23 0.16 5.79 7.79
C ASP A 23 1.51 5.46 8.42
N GLU A 24 2.08 6.42 9.13
CA GLU A 24 3.41 6.30 9.71
C GLU A 24 3.52 7.05 11.03
N TYR A 25 4.54 6.70 11.79
CA TYR A 25 4.93 7.47 12.95
C TYR A 25 5.27 8.93 12.60
N TYR A 26 4.83 9.87 13.44
CA TYR A 26 5.08 11.30 13.25
C TYR A 26 6.56 11.67 13.17
N ASP A 27 7.40 10.97 13.91
CA ASP A 27 8.84 11.22 14.00
C ASP A 27 9.64 10.51 12.90
N ARG A 28 9.00 9.71 12.04
CA ARG A 28 9.72 9.02 10.96
C ARG A 28 10.01 10.00 9.80
N PRO A 29 11.28 10.33 9.55
CA PRO A 29 11.64 11.28 8.50
C PRO A 29 11.20 10.74 7.13
N THR A 30 10.60 11.61 6.32
CA THR A 30 10.07 11.28 4.99
C THR A 30 10.32 12.44 4.03
N LYS A 31 10.81 12.17 2.82
CA LYS A 31 10.84 13.15 1.74
C LYS A 31 9.54 13.07 0.91
N PRO A 32 8.98 14.20 0.49
CA PRO A 32 7.74 14.24 -0.28
C PRO A 32 7.90 13.54 -1.64
N LEU A 33 6.77 13.28 -2.29
CA LEU A 33 6.72 12.74 -3.65
C LEU A 33 7.51 13.65 -4.61
N GLY A 34 8.43 13.07 -5.35
CA GLY A 34 9.20 13.74 -6.39
C GLY A 34 10.14 12.78 -7.10
N TRP A 35 10.83 13.29 -8.12
CA TRP A 35 11.94 12.58 -8.75
C TRP A 35 13.11 12.48 -7.77
N TRP A 36 13.71 11.30 -7.70
CA TRP A 36 14.89 11.05 -6.89
C TRP A 36 16.12 11.70 -7.53
N GLU A 37 17.18 11.89 -6.74
CA GLU A 37 18.41 12.57 -7.18
C GLU A 37 19.12 11.81 -8.32
N GLU A 38 19.96 12.54 -9.07
CA GLU A 38 20.69 12.00 -10.22
C GLU A 38 21.55 10.79 -9.81
N GLY A 39 21.39 9.65 -10.51
CA GLY A 39 22.07 8.39 -10.21
C GLY A 39 21.22 7.35 -9.45
N ASP A 40 20.05 7.73 -8.95
CA ASP A 40 19.14 6.79 -8.26
C ASP A 40 18.22 5.97 -9.19
N GLY A 41 18.53 5.95 -10.49
CA GLY A 41 17.60 5.47 -11.53
C GLY A 41 16.43 6.44 -11.65
N GLU A 42 15.81 6.55 -12.83
CA GLU A 42 14.73 7.51 -13.09
C GLU A 42 13.46 7.13 -12.29
N ILE A 43 13.47 7.36 -10.98
CA ILE A 43 12.45 6.97 -10.01
C ILE A 43 11.72 8.21 -9.52
N ALA A 44 10.39 8.19 -9.62
CA ALA A 44 9.51 9.12 -8.93
C ALA A 44 8.78 8.39 -7.81
N GLY A 45 8.80 8.95 -6.60
CA GLY A 45 8.17 8.34 -5.43
C GLY A 45 8.50 9.11 -4.15
N GLY A 46 7.72 8.90 -3.09
CA GLY A 46 8.13 9.37 -1.76
C GLY A 46 9.34 8.58 -1.26
N ARG A 47 10.18 9.15 -0.39
CA ARG A 47 11.38 8.46 0.13
C ARG A 47 11.36 8.40 1.64
N ASP A 48 11.53 7.21 2.18
CA ASP A 48 11.73 6.99 3.61
C ASP A 48 13.11 7.52 4.00
N GLY A 49 13.15 8.51 4.89
CA GLY A 49 14.39 9.14 5.34
C GLY A 49 15.17 8.29 6.36
N ALA A 50 14.54 7.30 6.99
CA ALA A 50 15.18 6.41 7.96
C ALA A 50 15.79 5.19 7.28
N ALA A 51 15.05 4.55 6.36
CA ALA A 51 15.49 3.32 5.70
C ALA A 51 15.94 3.52 4.24
N GLY A 52 15.76 4.71 3.67
CA GLY A 52 16.21 5.05 2.31
C GLY A 52 15.34 4.51 1.16
N GLY A 53 14.37 3.63 1.45
CA GLY A 53 13.46 3.02 0.49
C GLY A 53 12.18 3.83 0.21
N THR A 54 11.14 3.16 -0.31
CA THR A 54 9.85 3.78 -0.63
C THR A 54 8.65 2.85 -0.39
N TRP A 55 7.46 3.43 -0.30
CA TRP A 55 6.19 2.71 -0.24
C TRP A 55 5.43 2.71 -1.57
N LEU A 56 5.75 3.65 -2.47
CA LEU A 56 5.17 3.79 -3.80
C LEU A 56 6.16 4.54 -4.70
N CYS A 57 6.43 3.96 -5.86
CA CYS A 57 7.24 4.59 -6.88
C CYS A 57 6.89 4.14 -8.30
N CYS A 58 7.20 4.98 -9.27
CA CYS A 58 7.21 4.64 -10.69
C CYS A 58 8.52 5.08 -11.37
N ASN A 59 8.76 4.59 -12.58
CA ASN A 59 9.86 5.06 -13.44
C ASN A 59 9.38 5.45 -14.85
N THR A 60 10.29 6.03 -15.62
CA THR A 60 10.09 6.42 -17.03
C THR A 60 9.82 5.24 -17.98
N SER A 61 10.13 4.02 -17.56
CA SER A 61 9.83 2.77 -18.29
C SER A 61 8.46 2.20 -17.93
N TRP A 62 7.58 3.02 -17.32
CA TRP A 62 6.21 2.65 -16.96
C TRP A 62 6.09 1.46 -16.01
N LYS A 63 7.14 1.20 -15.22
CA LYS A 63 7.06 0.29 -14.07
C LYS A 63 6.55 1.06 -12.86
N VAL A 64 5.65 0.43 -12.12
CA VAL A 64 5.12 0.95 -10.86
C VAL A 64 5.26 -0.13 -9.80
N ALA A 65 5.61 0.25 -8.58
CA ALA A 65 5.54 -0.66 -7.44
C ALA A 65 5.06 0.08 -6.20
N PHE A 66 4.25 -0.60 -5.41
CA PHE A 66 3.80 -0.12 -4.12
C PHE A 66 3.67 -1.25 -3.12
N LEU A 67 3.73 -0.91 -1.84
CA LEU A 67 3.67 -1.90 -0.78
C LEU A 67 2.79 -1.45 0.38
N THR A 68 2.26 -2.42 1.09
CA THR A 68 1.76 -2.25 2.45
C THR A 68 2.47 -3.24 3.37
N ASN A 69 2.63 -2.87 4.64
CA ASN A 69 3.11 -3.81 5.66
C ASN A 69 1.99 -4.81 5.97
N VAL A 70 2.32 -6.05 6.33
CA VAL A 70 1.36 -6.96 6.95
C VAL A 70 1.27 -6.62 8.44
N ARG A 71 0.05 -6.58 9.01
CA ARG A 71 -0.18 -6.41 10.44
C ARG A 71 0.06 -7.76 11.10
N GLU A 72 1.04 -7.81 11.98
CA GLU A 72 1.45 -9.02 12.70
C GLU A 72 1.81 -8.62 14.14
N GLY A 73 1.45 -9.46 15.11
CA GLY A 73 1.91 -9.33 16.49
C GLY A 73 3.32 -9.87 16.61
N VAL A 74 4.31 -9.11 16.15
CA VAL A 74 5.72 -9.54 16.16
C VAL A 74 6.41 -9.11 17.44
N ASP A 75 7.34 -9.93 17.91
CA ASP A 75 8.27 -9.57 18.98
C ASP A 75 9.11 -8.35 18.54
N PRO A 76 9.07 -7.22 19.27
CA PRO A 76 9.86 -6.03 18.97
C PRO A 76 11.37 -6.28 18.89
N SER A 77 11.87 -7.35 19.51
CA SER A 77 13.28 -7.75 19.46
C SER A 77 13.68 -8.42 18.13
N SER A 78 12.72 -8.88 17.34
CA SER A 78 12.94 -9.47 16.02
C SER A 78 12.91 -8.40 14.92
N SER A 79 14.06 -7.77 14.68
CA SER A 79 14.20 -6.86 13.54
C SER A 79 14.54 -7.64 12.28
N PRO A 80 13.77 -7.49 11.19
CA PRO A 80 14.12 -8.12 9.92
C PRO A 80 15.45 -7.59 9.40
N ALA A 81 16.16 -8.42 8.63
CA ALA A 81 17.49 -8.09 8.14
C ALA A 81 17.49 -6.99 7.07
N LYS A 82 16.40 -6.84 6.32
CA LYS A 82 16.25 -5.87 5.23
C LYS A 82 14.98 -5.02 5.38
N SER A 83 15.02 -3.79 4.85
CA SER A 83 13.84 -2.93 4.82
C SER A 83 12.92 -3.31 3.66
N ARG A 84 11.62 -3.44 3.94
CA ARG A 84 10.58 -3.69 2.91
C ARG A 84 10.58 -2.60 1.83
N GLY A 85 10.92 -1.37 2.19
CA GLY A 85 10.95 -0.23 1.27
C GLY A 85 12.01 -0.34 0.17
N GLU A 86 12.94 -1.29 0.27
CA GLU A 86 13.89 -1.59 -0.79
C GLU A 86 13.23 -2.32 -1.98
N LEU A 87 12.14 -3.07 -1.74
CA LEU A 87 11.53 -3.93 -2.75
C LEU A 87 11.00 -3.16 -3.98
N PRO A 88 10.24 -2.05 -3.84
CA PRO A 88 9.80 -1.27 -4.99
C PRO A 88 11.00 -0.67 -5.76
N VAL A 89 12.00 -0.14 -5.05
CA VAL A 89 13.20 0.43 -5.66
C VAL A 89 13.95 -0.61 -6.48
N ARG A 90 14.12 -1.82 -5.94
CA ARG A 90 14.78 -2.92 -6.64
C ARG A 90 14.04 -3.34 -7.90
N PHE A 91 12.71 -3.39 -7.87
CA PHE A 91 11.93 -3.70 -9.07
C PHE A 91 12.15 -2.64 -10.15
N LEU A 92 12.03 -1.35 -9.81
CA LEU A 92 12.19 -0.23 -10.75
C LEU A 92 13.62 -0.11 -11.31
N LYS A 93 14.66 -0.39 -10.51
CA LYS A 93 16.06 -0.40 -10.96
C LYS A 93 16.41 -1.65 -11.79
N SER A 94 15.55 -2.66 -11.80
CA SER A 94 15.77 -3.89 -12.57
C SER A 94 15.14 -3.82 -13.95
N ASN A 95 15.73 -4.55 -14.90
CA ASN A 95 15.12 -4.78 -16.22
C ASN A 95 14.20 -6.01 -16.25
N LYS A 96 13.84 -6.57 -15.08
CA LYS A 96 13.03 -7.79 -14.96
C LYS A 96 11.56 -7.54 -15.25
N SER A 97 10.87 -8.53 -15.82
CA SER A 97 9.41 -8.55 -15.83
C SER A 97 8.86 -8.72 -14.41
N PRO A 98 7.57 -8.42 -14.14
CA PRO A 98 6.95 -8.73 -12.87
C PRO A 98 7.16 -10.18 -12.42
N HIS A 99 7.05 -11.15 -13.34
CA HIS A 99 7.23 -12.58 -13.05
C HIS A 99 8.66 -12.91 -12.64
N ASP A 100 9.66 -12.48 -13.41
CA ASP A 100 11.07 -12.76 -13.10
C ASP A 100 11.49 -12.12 -11.76
N PHE A 101 10.96 -10.93 -11.47
CA PHE A 101 11.20 -10.27 -10.19
C PHE A 101 10.57 -11.03 -9.03
N ALA A 102 9.34 -11.51 -9.20
CA ALA A 102 8.65 -12.29 -8.18
C ALA A 102 9.37 -13.62 -7.89
N GLU A 103 9.83 -14.32 -8.94
CA GLU A 103 10.60 -15.56 -8.81
C GLU A 103 11.88 -15.34 -8.00
N GLU A 104 12.67 -14.32 -8.32
CA GLU A 104 13.87 -13.96 -7.55
C GLU A 104 13.54 -13.65 -6.08
N LEU A 105 12.50 -12.84 -5.85
CA LEU A 105 12.11 -12.41 -4.51
C LEU A 105 11.70 -13.59 -3.63
N THR A 106 11.11 -14.65 -4.20
CA THR A 106 10.67 -15.80 -3.40
C THR A 106 11.81 -16.47 -2.62
N GLY A 107 13.04 -16.43 -3.14
CA GLY A 107 14.21 -17.04 -2.48
C GLY A 107 14.76 -16.28 -1.28
N GLU A 108 14.33 -15.04 -1.05
CA GLU A 108 14.83 -14.19 0.04
C GLU A 108 13.74 -13.40 0.76
N ALA A 109 12.47 -13.71 0.52
CA ALA A 109 11.33 -13.00 1.10
C ALA A 109 11.30 -13.04 2.64
N ASP A 110 11.92 -14.05 3.25
CA ASP A 110 12.05 -14.21 4.70
C ASP A 110 13.07 -13.24 5.34
N LEU A 111 13.90 -12.57 4.55
CA LEU A 111 14.80 -11.53 5.03
C LEU A 111 14.06 -10.21 5.39
N PHE A 112 12.80 -10.11 5.00
CA PHE A 112 11.94 -8.95 5.19
C PHE A 112 10.87 -9.23 6.24
N GLY A 113 10.43 -8.18 6.95
CA GLY A 113 9.22 -8.25 7.77
C GLY A 113 7.98 -8.50 6.90
N GLY A 114 6.82 -8.78 7.52
CA GLY A 114 5.60 -9.05 6.77
C GLY A 114 5.26 -7.95 5.76
N PHE A 115 5.07 -8.31 4.49
CA PHE A 115 4.77 -7.37 3.41
C PHE A 115 3.71 -7.87 2.44
N ASN A 116 3.07 -6.91 1.81
CA ASN A 116 2.29 -7.03 0.60
C ASN A 116 2.94 -6.11 -0.43
N LEU A 117 3.41 -6.66 -1.53
CA LEU A 117 4.05 -5.94 -2.62
C LEU A 117 3.21 -6.10 -3.88
N VAL A 118 2.97 -5.00 -4.57
CA VAL A 118 2.41 -5.01 -5.92
C VAL A 118 3.45 -4.44 -6.86
N VAL A 119 3.75 -5.18 -7.92
CA VAL A 119 4.64 -4.78 -9.01
C VAL A 119 3.85 -4.76 -10.32
N VAL A 120 3.98 -3.66 -11.06
CA VAL A 120 3.21 -3.39 -12.28
C VAL A 120 4.17 -3.03 -13.40
N ASP A 121 3.97 -3.64 -14.55
CA ASP A 121 4.53 -3.19 -15.82
C ASP A 121 3.35 -2.79 -16.72
N LEU A 122 3.21 -1.47 -16.96
CA LEU A 122 2.10 -0.94 -17.75
C LEU A 122 2.32 -1.13 -19.26
N CYS A 123 3.57 -1.33 -19.71
CA CYS A 123 3.83 -1.64 -21.11
C CYS A 123 3.35 -3.05 -21.47
N SER A 124 3.60 -4.03 -20.60
CA SER A 124 3.08 -5.40 -20.78
C SER A 124 1.67 -5.59 -20.23
N MET A 125 1.15 -4.58 -19.51
CA MET A 125 -0.10 -4.66 -18.76
C MET A 125 -0.12 -5.87 -17.81
N THR A 126 0.96 -6.08 -17.06
CA THR A 126 1.10 -7.18 -16.09
C THR A 126 1.19 -6.63 -14.69
N MET A 127 0.41 -7.19 -13.77
CA MET A 127 0.43 -6.81 -12.35
C MET A 127 0.52 -8.07 -11.50
N LEU A 128 1.55 -8.15 -10.65
CA LEU A 128 1.67 -9.22 -9.66
C LEU A 128 1.52 -8.67 -8.26
N TYR A 129 0.76 -9.39 -7.45
CA TYR A 129 0.69 -9.28 -6.01
C TYR A 129 1.56 -10.36 -5.37
N ILE A 130 2.41 -9.96 -4.42
CA ILE A 130 3.39 -10.81 -3.75
C ILE A 130 3.29 -10.57 -2.24
N THR A 131 3.16 -11.63 -1.44
CA THR A 131 3.22 -11.54 0.02
C THR A 131 4.02 -12.68 0.63
N ASN A 132 4.81 -12.37 1.67
CA ASN A 132 5.54 -13.35 2.49
C ASN A 132 4.78 -13.79 3.74
N ARG A 133 3.53 -13.35 3.92
CA ARG A 133 2.65 -13.75 5.03
C ARG A 133 1.26 -14.19 4.55
N PRO A 134 1.13 -15.09 3.55
CA PRO A 134 -0.17 -15.67 3.27
C PRO A 134 -0.57 -16.58 4.44
N LYS A 135 -1.88 -16.74 4.69
CA LYS A 135 -2.38 -17.62 5.77
C LYS A 135 -1.85 -19.06 5.60
N GLY A 136 -0.79 -19.41 6.35
CA GLY A 136 -0.29 -20.78 6.52
C GLY A 136 0.56 -21.38 5.39
N LYS A 137 1.17 -20.60 4.49
CA LYS A 137 2.06 -21.11 3.42
C LYS A 137 3.28 -20.19 3.22
N GLY A 138 4.29 -20.66 2.48
CA GLY A 138 5.41 -19.83 2.01
C GLY A 138 4.96 -18.68 1.10
N VAL A 139 5.88 -17.99 0.46
CA VAL A 139 5.58 -16.80 -0.37
C VAL A 139 4.46 -17.06 -1.37
N LEU A 140 3.44 -16.19 -1.37
CA LEU A 140 2.36 -16.21 -2.35
C LEU A 140 2.65 -15.17 -3.43
N VAL A 141 2.61 -15.61 -4.68
CA VAL A 141 2.66 -14.77 -5.87
C VAL A 141 1.37 -15.00 -6.65
N THR A 142 0.69 -13.92 -7.05
CA THR A 142 -0.58 -14.00 -7.77
C THR A 142 -0.67 -12.90 -8.79
N GLU A 143 -1.05 -13.23 -10.02
CA GLU A 143 -1.39 -12.23 -11.03
C GLU A 143 -2.74 -11.60 -10.68
N VAL A 144 -2.79 -10.27 -10.66
CA VAL A 144 -3.98 -9.52 -10.26
C VAL A 144 -4.96 -9.52 -11.43
N SER A 145 -6.16 -10.05 -11.18
CA SER A 145 -7.27 -10.05 -12.14
C SER A 145 -7.77 -8.62 -12.42
N PRO A 146 -8.36 -8.34 -13.58
CA PRO A 146 -9.05 -7.07 -13.79
C PRO A 146 -10.14 -6.79 -12.76
N GLY A 147 -10.25 -5.54 -12.29
CA GLY A 147 -11.30 -5.12 -11.36
C GLY A 147 -10.88 -4.04 -10.36
N ILE A 148 -11.75 -3.86 -9.37
CA ILE A 148 -11.50 -3.02 -8.20
C ILE A 148 -10.82 -3.86 -7.13
N HIS A 149 -9.74 -3.34 -6.57
CA HIS A 149 -8.98 -3.99 -5.51
C HIS A 149 -8.70 -3.04 -4.36
N VAL A 150 -8.61 -3.59 -3.15
CA VAL A 150 -8.22 -2.86 -1.95
C VAL A 150 -7.17 -3.66 -1.20
N LEU A 151 -6.05 -3.00 -0.88
CA LEU A 151 -4.94 -3.58 -0.14
C LEU A 151 -4.74 -2.81 1.16
N THR A 152 -4.99 -3.48 2.29
CA THR A 152 -4.74 -2.94 3.63
C THR A 152 -3.44 -3.50 4.20
N ASN A 153 -3.30 -3.52 5.54
CA ASN A 153 -2.26 -4.29 6.21
C ASN A 153 -2.58 -5.79 6.37
N ALA A 154 -3.49 -6.31 5.54
CA ALA A 154 -3.76 -7.73 5.40
C ALA A 154 -3.54 -8.16 3.94
N THR A 155 -3.91 -9.38 3.60
CA THR A 155 -3.83 -9.85 2.21
C THR A 155 -4.73 -9.03 1.27
N LEU A 156 -4.41 -9.01 -0.02
CA LEU A 156 -5.21 -8.34 -1.04
C LEU A 156 -6.70 -8.72 -0.93
N ASP A 157 -7.57 -7.71 -0.97
CA ASP A 157 -9.03 -7.84 -0.87
C ASP A 157 -9.57 -8.50 0.41
N SER A 158 -8.79 -8.41 1.50
CA SER A 158 -9.27 -8.84 2.82
C SER A 158 -10.58 -8.13 3.19
N PRO A 159 -11.54 -8.84 3.81
CA PRO A 159 -12.87 -8.33 4.08
C PRO A 159 -12.94 -7.42 5.31
N TRP A 160 -11.89 -6.64 5.59
CA TRP A 160 -11.90 -5.70 6.70
C TRP A 160 -12.93 -4.59 6.43
N PRO A 161 -13.68 -4.12 7.45
CA PRO A 161 -14.73 -3.13 7.26
C PRO A 161 -14.26 -1.90 6.48
N LYS A 162 -13.10 -1.34 6.81
CA LYS A 162 -12.51 -0.21 6.09
C LYS A 162 -12.17 -0.50 4.63
N ALA A 163 -11.74 -1.73 4.32
CA ALA A 163 -11.49 -2.15 2.96
C ALA A 163 -12.80 -2.24 2.16
N GLN A 164 -13.86 -2.76 2.78
CA GLN A 164 -15.18 -2.84 2.18
C GLN A 164 -15.81 -1.45 1.97
N ARG A 165 -15.66 -0.54 2.94
CA ARG A 165 -16.07 0.86 2.81
C ARG A 165 -15.37 1.53 1.62
N LEU A 166 -14.04 1.41 1.55
CA LEU A 166 -13.24 2.01 0.46
C LEU A 166 -13.59 1.41 -0.91
N ARG A 167 -13.70 0.08 -1.00
CA ARG A 167 -14.11 -0.62 -2.24
C ARG A 167 -15.49 -0.15 -2.70
N ARG A 168 -16.45 -0.02 -1.78
CA ARG A 168 -17.80 0.44 -2.09
C ARG A 168 -17.80 1.88 -2.57
N GLY A 169 -17.05 2.77 -1.92
CA GLY A 169 -16.91 4.16 -2.35
C GLY A 169 -16.36 4.26 -3.77
N LEU A 170 -15.27 3.55 -4.08
CA LEU A 170 -14.70 3.54 -5.44
C LEU A 170 -15.67 2.95 -6.47
N LYS A 171 -16.45 1.93 -6.10
CA LYS A 171 -17.50 1.38 -6.98
C LYS A 171 -18.58 2.41 -7.30
N LEU A 172 -19.04 3.18 -6.31
CA LEU A 172 -20.04 4.23 -6.50
C LEU A 172 -19.52 5.33 -7.45
N VAL A 173 -18.25 5.70 -7.34
CA VAL A 173 -17.61 6.63 -8.28
C VAL A 173 -17.64 6.06 -9.71
N LEU A 174 -17.30 4.79 -9.91
CA LEU A 174 -17.40 4.18 -11.25
C LEU A 174 -18.84 4.14 -11.79
N GLU A 175 -19.82 3.91 -10.91
CA GLU A 175 -21.24 3.91 -11.29
C GLU A 175 -21.73 5.33 -11.66
N GLU A 176 -21.22 6.37 -10.99
CA GLU A 176 -21.56 7.76 -11.26
C GLU A 176 -20.97 8.27 -12.58
N TYR A 177 -19.67 8.05 -12.81
CA TYR A 177 -18.96 8.58 -13.99
C TYR A 177 -19.02 7.65 -15.21
N GLY A 178 -19.30 6.36 -15.01
CA GLY A 178 -19.39 5.35 -16.07
C GLY A 178 -18.07 5.19 -16.81
N GLU A 179 -18.06 5.55 -18.09
CA GLU A 179 -16.87 5.55 -18.97
C GLU A 179 -16.22 6.94 -19.10
N SER A 180 -16.74 7.93 -18.39
CA SER A 180 -16.28 9.33 -18.46
C SER A 180 -15.02 9.55 -17.60
N GLU A 181 -14.42 10.73 -17.73
CA GLU A 181 -13.31 11.13 -16.86
C GLU A 181 -13.76 11.19 -15.40
N ILE A 182 -12.92 10.63 -14.52
CA ILE A 182 -13.12 10.67 -13.07
C ILE A 182 -12.39 11.89 -12.54
N PRO A 183 -13.01 12.74 -11.70
CA PRO A 183 -12.33 13.86 -11.06
C PRO A 183 -11.41 13.34 -9.95
N VAL A 184 -10.25 12.81 -10.35
CA VAL A 184 -9.34 12.01 -9.52
C VAL A 184 -8.98 12.69 -8.20
N GLU A 185 -8.72 14.00 -8.20
CA GLU A 185 -8.36 14.73 -6.98
C GLU A 185 -9.51 14.80 -5.96
N SER A 186 -10.74 15.10 -6.40
CA SER A 186 -11.89 15.14 -5.49
C SER A 186 -12.27 13.73 -5.04
N THR A 187 -12.20 12.74 -5.93
CA THR A 187 -12.38 11.33 -5.57
C THR A 187 -11.37 10.88 -4.52
N ALA A 188 -10.09 11.23 -4.65
CA ALA A 188 -9.08 10.89 -3.67
C ALA A 188 -9.39 11.52 -2.30
N LYS A 189 -9.81 12.80 -2.29
CA LYS A 189 -10.21 13.50 -1.07
C LYS A 189 -11.40 12.83 -0.39
N GLU A 190 -12.43 12.51 -1.15
CA GLU A 190 -13.65 11.89 -0.63
C GLU A 190 -13.38 10.49 -0.06
N LEU A 191 -12.66 9.65 -0.81
CA LEU A 191 -12.45 8.26 -0.45
C LEU A 191 -11.36 8.07 0.61
N MET A 192 -10.27 8.84 0.53
CA MET A 192 -9.06 8.59 1.32
C MET A 192 -8.97 9.43 2.59
N GLN A 193 -9.93 10.32 2.86
CA GLN A 193 -10.00 11.11 4.10
C GLN A 193 -11.06 10.59 5.10
N ASP A 194 -11.60 9.40 4.88
CA ASP A 194 -12.57 8.78 5.78
C ASP A 194 -11.93 8.38 7.12
N THR A 195 -12.32 9.08 8.19
CA THR A 195 -11.88 8.87 9.57
C THR A 195 -12.79 7.92 10.36
N THR A 196 -13.81 7.31 9.73
CA THR A 196 -14.73 6.35 10.35
C THR A 196 -13.96 5.16 10.90
N ARG A 197 -14.08 4.95 12.22
CA ARG A 197 -13.53 3.80 12.94
C ARG A 197 -14.59 2.71 13.07
N ASP A 198 -14.12 1.48 13.24
CA ASP A 198 -15.00 0.36 13.57
C ASP A 198 -15.48 0.52 15.03
N GLU A 199 -16.67 0.02 15.34
CA GLU A 199 -17.30 0.16 16.67
C GLU A 199 -17.50 -1.19 17.38
N ASP A 200 -17.60 -2.27 16.61
CA ASP A 200 -17.74 -3.63 17.12
C ASP A 200 -16.37 -4.31 17.17
N GLU A 201 -16.02 -4.90 18.32
CA GLU A 201 -14.79 -5.67 18.48
C GLU A 201 -14.77 -6.91 17.56
N ASN A 202 -15.94 -7.46 17.21
CA ASN A 202 -16.03 -8.60 16.29
C ASN A 202 -15.62 -8.26 14.86
N ASP A 203 -15.61 -6.98 14.51
CA ASP A 203 -15.17 -6.48 13.21
C ASP A 203 -13.64 -6.28 13.15
N LEU A 204 -12.97 -6.32 14.30
CA LEU A 204 -11.53 -6.13 14.40
C LEU A 204 -10.76 -7.40 14.02
N PRO A 205 -9.52 -7.26 13.51
CA PRO A 205 -8.76 -8.42 13.07
C PRO A 205 -8.21 -9.31 14.20
N GLY A 206 -8.20 -8.85 15.45
CA GLY A 206 -7.77 -9.64 16.61
C GLY A 206 -6.27 -9.94 16.62
N ILE A 207 -5.46 -9.05 16.04
CA ILE A 207 -4.00 -9.19 15.92
C ILE A 207 -3.28 -8.40 17.03
N LEU A 208 -3.79 -7.20 17.34
CA LEU A 208 -3.35 -6.34 18.45
C LEU A 208 -4.47 -6.21 19.48
N SER A 209 -4.25 -5.45 20.56
CA SER A 209 -5.33 -5.19 21.52
C SER A 209 -6.46 -4.37 20.85
N PRO A 210 -7.72 -4.59 21.24
CA PRO A 210 -8.86 -3.89 20.65
C PRO A 210 -8.70 -2.36 20.67
N GLU A 211 -8.16 -1.81 21.75
CA GLU A 211 -7.95 -0.35 21.89
C GLU A 211 -7.05 0.20 20.78
N PHE A 212 -5.98 -0.53 20.43
CA PHE A 212 -5.14 -0.15 19.31
C PHE A 212 -5.86 -0.39 17.99
N GLU A 213 -6.47 -1.55 17.77
CA GLU A 213 -7.08 -1.87 16.47
C GLU A 213 -8.20 -0.92 16.06
N PHE A 214 -9.02 -0.46 17.01
CA PHE A 214 -10.02 0.60 16.78
C PHE A 214 -9.38 1.88 16.26
N GLN A 215 -8.26 2.34 16.84
CA GLN A 215 -7.58 3.55 16.38
C GLN A 215 -7.01 3.42 14.96
N LEU A 216 -6.67 2.19 14.56
CA LEU A 216 -6.07 1.87 13.26
C LEU A 216 -7.10 1.42 12.20
N SER A 217 -8.40 1.50 12.54
CA SER A 217 -9.50 0.95 11.73
C SER A 217 -10.07 1.93 10.70
N SER A 218 -9.65 3.20 10.70
CA SER A 218 -10.04 4.15 9.66
C SER A 218 -9.19 4.04 8.39
N ILE A 219 -9.68 4.64 7.30
CA ILE A 219 -8.94 4.77 6.03
C ILE A 219 -7.91 5.90 6.16
N PHE A 220 -8.31 7.01 6.78
CA PHE A 220 -7.43 8.08 7.23
C PHE A 220 -7.21 7.94 8.73
N VAL A 221 -6.04 7.42 9.10
CA VAL A 221 -5.66 7.22 10.51
C VAL A 221 -5.19 8.53 11.12
N GLU A 222 -5.82 8.90 12.24
CA GLU A 222 -5.40 10.00 13.11
C GLU A 222 -5.40 9.49 14.55
N ILE A 223 -4.22 9.37 15.15
CA ILE A 223 -4.08 8.99 16.56
C ILE A 223 -3.44 10.16 17.30
N GLU A 224 -4.28 10.95 17.96
CA GLU A 224 -3.86 11.91 18.96
C GLU A 224 -3.86 11.21 20.32
N SER A 225 -2.70 11.05 20.96
CA SER A 225 -2.66 10.65 22.36
C SER A 225 -2.62 11.89 23.24
N PRO A 226 -3.41 11.98 24.34
CA PRO A 226 -3.20 13.01 25.34
C PRO A 226 -1.79 12.82 25.92
N SER A 227 -1.03 13.92 25.90
CA SER A 227 0.28 14.08 26.52
C SER A 227 0.37 13.33 27.86
N VAL A 228 1.11 12.22 27.90
CA VAL A 228 1.92 11.64 29.00
C VAL A 228 2.07 10.14 28.69
N LEU A 229 3.20 9.80 28.06
CA LEU A 229 3.82 8.47 27.85
C LEU A 229 4.25 8.35 26.39
N SER A 230 5.54 8.04 26.20
CA SER A 230 6.30 7.98 24.96
C SER A 230 5.89 6.83 24.03
N LEU A 231 4.60 6.72 23.72
CA LEU A 231 4.10 5.82 22.69
C LEU A 231 4.07 6.57 21.36
N SER A 232 4.73 5.98 20.38
CA SER A 232 4.90 6.48 19.01
C SER A 232 3.55 6.84 18.36
N HIS A 233 3.33 8.13 18.12
CA HIS A 233 2.12 8.67 17.51
C HIS A 233 2.05 8.21 16.04
N THR A 234 0.89 7.78 15.55
CA THR A 234 0.70 7.37 14.13
C THR A 234 -0.35 8.24 13.45
N HIS A 235 -0.10 8.61 12.19
CA HIS A 235 -1.04 9.35 11.36
C HIS A 235 -0.90 8.97 9.88
N THR A 236 -1.91 9.27 9.08
CA THR A 236 -1.80 9.26 7.63
C THR A 236 -0.85 10.37 7.21
N HIS A 237 0.34 9.97 6.77
CA HIS A 237 1.43 10.86 6.45
C HIS A 237 1.43 11.31 4.99
N THR A 238 0.96 10.45 4.08
CA THR A 238 0.98 10.76 2.64
C THR A 238 -0.19 10.12 1.93
N LEU A 239 -0.99 10.95 1.23
CA LEU A 239 -1.90 10.53 0.18
C LEU A 239 -1.17 10.58 -1.16
N SER A 240 -1.14 9.46 -1.87
CA SER A 240 -0.53 9.35 -3.19
C SER A 240 -1.57 8.94 -4.22
N ILE A 241 -1.47 9.53 -5.41
CA ILE A 241 -2.33 9.26 -6.54
C ILE A 241 -1.44 8.87 -7.72
N PHE A 242 -1.78 7.79 -8.40
CA PHE A 242 -1.17 7.41 -9.67
C PHE A 242 -2.25 7.18 -10.71
N VAL A 243 -2.08 7.79 -11.89
CA VAL A 243 -3.00 7.71 -13.03
C VAL A 243 -2.17 7.33 -14.26
N ALA A 244 -2.57 6.26 -14.94
CA ALA A 244 -2.05 5.86 -16.24
C ALA A 244 -3.19 5.52 -17.21
#